data_AF-A0ABD3F4C3-F1
#
_entry.id   AF-A0ABD3F4C3-F1
#
_cell.length_a   1.000
_cell.length_b   1.000
_cell.length_c   1.000
_cell.angle_alpha   90.00
_cell.angle_beta   90.00
_cell.angle_gamma   90.00
#
_symmetry.space_group_name_H-M   'P 1'
#
loop_
_entity.id
_entity.type
_entity.pdbx_description
1 polymer ?
#
loop_
_entity_poly.entity_id
_entity_poly.type
_entity_poly.pdbx_seq_one_letter_code
_entity_poly.pdbx_strand_id
1 'polypeptide(L)'
;MESPPKAPQDLRHEKPAKTRKVINRESYARNKETILIKRTEKRIYDQFRRLEVARKQLAELEAQPVEVEEMERTAWTPLSSRHILHGVSLDPELFSHFIAELTARCKAKYNHGPTTVTPKDLYRTAIFVLHPDKLRVLKNKFGERIDQVMDHWSKTARAFNAFGDGLKTDTDMKPQDELEEMPDVEYSNERRRVALACKTKAQAETDHEMLVTNFRNYRKTSAWFQRANDRHLAEFQDRVEKAQDERNGEVSKLNAIIAKFERLGQCATFQEYKETYLKSKQVTSTTDQ
;
A
#
# COMPACT_ATOMS: atom_id res chain seq x y z
N MET A 1 85.76 21.11 -6.85
CA MET A 1 84.35 21.54 -6.97
C MET A 1 84.20 22.17 -8.35
N GLU A 2 83.79 21.36 -9.32
CA GLU A 2 83.48 21.82 -10.66
C GLU A 2 82.18 22.65 -10.62
N SER A 3 82.26 23.91 -11.03
CA SER A 3 81.08 24.65 -11.50
C SER A 3 81.08 24.59 -13.02
N PRO A 4 80.05 23.99 -13.64
CA PRO A 4 79.96 23.83 -15.08
C PRO A 4 79.63 25.15 -15.82
N PRO A 5 79.91 25.20 -17.13
CA PRO A 5 79.79 26.41 -17.95
C PRO A 5 78.34 26.87 -18.16
N LYS A 6 78.18 28.19 -18.31
CA LYS A 6 76.93 28.89 -18.66
C LYS A 6 76.30 28.27 -19.92
N ALA A 7 75.09 27.74 -19.79
CA ALA A 7 74.27 27.31 -20.91
C ALA A 7 73.70 28.52 -21.70
N PRO A 8 73.37 28.34 -22.99
CA PRO A 8 72.94 29.42 -23.89
C PRO A 8 71.58 29.98 -23.51
N GLN A 9 71.38 31.28 -23.75
CA GLN A 9 70.11 31.97 -23.56
C GLN A 9 69.03 31.38 -24.49
N ASP A 10 68.04 30.70 -23.91
CA ASP A 10 66.80 30.37 -24.59
C ASP A 10 66.04 31.66 -24.96
N LEU A 11 65.90 31.90 -26.27
CA LEU A 11 64.99 32.88 -26.84
C LEU A 11 63.55 32.51 -26.45
N ARG A 12 63.06 33.06 -25.34
CA ARG A 12 61.64 33.04 -25.02
C ARG A 12 60.90 33.90 -26.04
N HIS A 13 60.20 33.27 -26.98
CA HIS A 13 59.13 33.94 -27.72
C HIS A 13 58.00 34.26 -26.73
N GLU A 14 58.02 35.48 -26.17
CA GLU A 14 56.86 36.03 -25.47
C GLU A 14 55.68 36.06 -26.45
N LYS A 15 54.59 35.37 -26.12
CA LYS A 15 53.32 35.53 -26.83
C LYS A 15 52.90 37.00 -26.69
N PRO A 16 52.53 37.69 -27.78
CA PRO A 16 52.14 39.09 -27.69
C PRO A 16 50.96 39.23 -26.71
N ALA A 17 51.07 40.20 -25.80
CA ALA A 17 50.01 40.54 -24.88
C ALA A 17 48.71 40.79 -25.66
N LYS A 18 47.62 40.11 -25.27
CA LYS A 18 46.29 40.33 -25.87
C LYS A 18 45.95 41.81 -25.76
N THR A 19 46.00 42.53 -26.88
CA THR A 19 45.60 43.93 -26.92
C THR A 19 44.13 44.03 -26.54
N ARG A 20 43.86 44.68 -25.41
CA ARG A 20 42.49 44.99 -24.99
C ARG A 20 41.94 45.95 -26.04
N LYS A 21 40.94 45.53 -26.84
CA LYS A 21 40.29 46.42 -27.82
C LYS A 21 39.76 47.64 -27.08
N VAL A 22 40.45 48.78 -27.21
CA VAL A 22 40.01 50.06 -26.66
C VAL A 22 38.82 50.51 -27.50
N ILE A 23 37.63 50.51 -26.90
CA ILE A 23 36.43 51.00 -27.55
C ILE A 23 36.59 52.52 -27.69
N ASN A 24 36.59 53.04 -28.91
CA ASN A 24 36.67 54.47 -29.18
C ASN A 24 35.54 55.20 -28.42
N ARG A 25 35.90 56.12 -27.53
CA ARG A 25 34.99 56.85 -26.62
C ARG A 25 33.92 57.65 -27.38
N GLU A 26 34.26 58.20 -28.54
CA GLU A 26 33.33 58.95 -29.41
C GLU A 26 32.41 58.03 -30.19
N SER A 27 32.89 56.84 -30.59
CA SER A 27 32.05 55.81 -31.21
C SER A 27 31.03 55.25 -30.21
N TYR A 28 31.44 55.08 -28.95
CA TYR A 28 30.53 54.70 -27.87
C TYR A 28 29.51 55.79 -27.59
N ALA A 29 29.90 57.07 -27.56
CA ALA A 29 28.97 58.18 -27.34
C ALA A 29 27.89 58.25 -28.44
N ARG A 30 28.28 58.09 -29.72
CA ARG A 30 27.34 58.07 -30.86
C ARG A 30 26.41 56.86 -30.88
N ASN A 31 26.87 55.69 -30.42
CA ASN A 31 26.11 54.43 -30.47
C ASN A 31 25.50 54.00 -29.13
N LYS A 32 25.65 54.81 -28.07
CA LYS A 32 25.25 54.48 -26.69
C LYS A 32 23.80 54.02 -26.63
N GLU A 33 22.92 54.76 -27.28
CA GLU A 33 21.47 54.51 -27.28
C GLU A 33 21.12 53.18 -27.97
N THR A 34 21.65 52.94 -29.16
CA THR A 34 21.51 51.67 -29.88
C THR A 34 22.02 50.46 -29.07
N ILE A 35 23.14 50.63 -28.36
CA ILE A 35 23.70 49.58 -27.48
C ILE A 35 22.77 49.33 -26.28
N LEU A 36 22.19 50.38 -25.68
CA LEU A 36 21.26 50.27 -24.57
C LEU A 36 19.95 49.59 -24.98
N ILE A 37 19.38 49.96 -26.14
CA ILE A 37 18.18 49.34 -26.71
C ILE A 37 18.40 47.84 -26.96
N LYS A 38 19.52 47.46 -27.59
CA LYS A 38 19.84 46.04 -27.80
C LYS A 38 19.99 45.27 -26.49
N ARG A 39 20.52 45.90 -25.43
CA ARG A 39 20.63 45.30 -24.10
C ARG A 39 19.29 45.19 -23.37
N THR A 40 18.36 46.12 -23.58
CA THR A 40 17.01 46.02 -23.02
C THR A 40 16.22 44.96 -23.75
N GLU A 41 16.24 44.94 -25.09
CA GLU A 41 15.59 43.88 -25.89
C GLU A 41 16.08 42.49 -25.53
N LYS A 42 17.40 42.30 -25.39
CA LYS A 42 17.96 41.03 -24.94
C LYS A 42 17.44 40.61 -23.56
N ARG A 43 17.35 41.55 -22.61
CA ARG A 43 16.78 41.28 -21.28
C ARG A 43 15.31 40.89 -21.34
N ILE A 44 14.51 41.55 -22.18
CA ILE A 44 13.09 41.23 -22.38
C ILE A 44 12.94 39.84 -23.00
N TYR A 45 13.76 39.53 -24.00
CA TYR A 45 13.78 38.20 -24.64
C TYR A 45 14.17 37.09 -23.65
N ASP A 46 15.22 37.30 -22.85
CA ASP A 46 15.63 36.35 -21.82
C ASP A 46 14.53 36.11 -20.76
N GLN A 47 13.69 37.12 -20.47
CA GLN A 47 12.52 36.96 -19.60
C GLN A 47 11.41 36.16 -20.27
N PHE A 48 11.06 36.48 -21.52
CA PHE A 48 10.05 35.75 -22.27
C PHE A 48 10.41 34.26 -22.42
N ARG A 49 11.68 33.95 -22.71
CA ARG A 49 12.16 32.57 -22.77
C ARG A 49 11.95 31.81 -21.46
N ARG A 50 12.16 32.46 -20.31
CA ARG A 50 11.92 31.84 -18.99
C ARG A 50 10.43 31.57 -18.75
N LEU A 51 9.55 32.45 -19.23
CA LEU A 51 8.10 32.24 -19.18
C LEU A 51 7.67 31.03 -20.03
N GLU A 52 8.16 30.93 -21.27
CA GLU A 52 7.84 29.78 -22.14
C GLU A 52 8.32 28.46 -21.56
N VAL A 53 9.54 28.43 -21.01
CA VAL A 53 10.07 27.23 -20.34
C VAL A 53 9.18 26.84 -19.15
N ALA A 54 8.75 27.80 -18.33
CA ALA A 54 7.88 27.53 -17.19
C ALA A 54 6.50 26.98 -17.61
N ARG A 55 5.89 27.55 -18.67
CA ARG A 55 4.62 27.05 -19.23
C ARG A 55 4.76 25.63 -19.77
N LYS A 56 5.84 25.35 -20.49
CA LYS A 56 6.11 24.01 -21.03
C LYS A 56 6.28 22.98 -19.92
N GLN A 57 7.07 23.32 -18.89
CA GLN A 57 7.25 22.46 -17.71
C GLN A 57 5.94 22.21 -16.96
N LEU A 58 5.07 23.22 -16.84
CA LEU A 58 3.77 23.07 -16.20
C LEU A 58 2.88 22.10 -16.98
N ALA A 59 2.80 22.26 -18.30
CA ALA A 59 2.02 21.36 -19.17
C ALA A 59 2.54 19.92 -19.13
N GLU A 60 3.86 19.73 -19.10
CA GLU A 60 4.48 18.40 -18.96
C GLU A 60 4.15 17.76 -17.60
N LEU A 61 4.20 18.52 -16.50
CA LEU A 61 3.88 18.05 -15.15
C LEU A 61 2.39 17.74 -14.95
N GLU A 62 1.50 18.53 -15.56
CA GLU A 62 0.05 18.30 -15.48
C GLU A 62 -0.39 17.06 -16.29
N ALA A 63 0.31 16.76 -17.38
CA ALA A 63 0.03 15.59 -18.21
C ALA A 63 0.50 14.26 -17.59
N GLN A 64 1.47 14.31 -16.66
CA GLN A 64 2.03 13.11 -16.03
C GLN A 64 1.20 12.69 -14.79
N PRO A 65 0.74 11.43 -14.72
CA PRO A 65 0.18 10.90 -13.48
C PRO A 65 1.27 10.81 -12.40
N VAL A 66 0.87 10.94 -11.13
CA VAL A 66 1.78 10.71 -10.00
C VAL A 66 2.07 9.21 -9.93
N GLU A 67 3.25 8.82 -10.40
CA GLU A 67 3.68 7.43 -10.44
C GLU A 67 4.31 7.05 -9.09
N VAL A 68 3.63 6.19 -8.33
CA VAL A 68 4.15 5.63 -7.07
C VAL A 68 4.38 4.14 -7.28
N GLU A 69 5.58 3.69 -6.95
CA GLU A 69 6.00 2.29 -7.07
C GLU A 69 5.02 1.34 -6.36
N GLU A 70 4.70 0.21 -7.00
CA GLU A 70 3.78 -0.77 -6.44
C GLU A 70 4.32 -1.35 -5.14
N MET A 71 3.40 -1.57 -4.21
CA MET A 71 3.73 -2.05 -2.88
C MET A 71 3.82 -3.58 -2.83
N GLU A 72 4.98 -4.11 -2.43
CA GLU A 72 5.11 -5.51 -2.05
C GLU A 72 4.32 -5.79 -0.76
N ARG A 73 3.25 -6.56 -0.87
CA ARG A 73 2.44 -6.99 0.29
C ARG A 73 3.04 -8.23 0.92
N THR A 74 3.00 -8.31 2.26
CA THR A 74 3.36 -9.55 2.96
C THR A 74 2.49 -10.71 2.47
N ALA A 75 3.11 -11.85 2.14
CA ALA A 75 2.40 -13.04 1.66
C ALA A 75 1.66 -13.75 2.80
N TRP A 76 0.41 -14.13 2.56
CA TRP A 76 -0.39 -14.93 3.48
C TRP A 76 -0.07 -16.41 3.34
N THR A 77 0.19 -17.08 4.46
CA THR A 77 0.42 -18.54 4.47
C THR A 77 -0.81 -19.25 5.03
N PRO A 78 -1.51 -20.08 4.23
CA PRO A 78 -2.66 -20.84 4.70
C PRO A 78 -2.24 -21.97 5.64
N LEU A 79 -3.20 -22.48 6.42
CA LEU A 79 -2.97 -23.64 7.27
C LEU A 79 -2.80 -24.90 6.42
N SER A 80 -2.15 -25.93 6.99
CA SER A 80 -1.95 -27.20 6.30
C SER A 80 -3.28 -27.90 5.98
N SER A 81 -3.29 -28.72 4.93
CA SER A 81 -4.49 -29.45 4.48
C SER A 81 -5.07 -30.42 5.50
N ARG A 82 -4.26 -30.85 6.48
CA ARG A 82 -4.68 -31.70 7.60
C ARG A 82 -5.49 -30.93 8.64
N HIS A 83 -5.58 -29.62 8.54
CA HIS A 83 -6.22 -28.77 9.53
C HIS A 83 -7.72 -28.59 9.24
N ILE A 84 -8.56 -28.64 10.29
CA ILE A 84 -10.03 -28.48 10.18
C ILE A 84 -10.41 -27.12 9.57
N LEU A 85 -9.61 -26.08 9.86
CA LEU A 85 -9.77 -24.73 9.29
C LEU A 85 -9.08 -24.53 7.94
N HIS A 86 -8.52 -25.57 7.31
CA HIS A 86 -7.75 -25.41 6.08
C HIS A 86 -8.54 -24.65 5.00
N GLY A 87 -9.79 -25.04 4.75
CA GLY A 87 -10.65 -24.39 3.76
C GLY A 87 -10.74 -22.88 3.98
N VAL A 88 -11.22 -22.44 5.14
CA VAL A 88 -11.31 -20.99 5.45
C VAL A 88 -9.95 -20.29 5.52
N SER A 89 -8.85 -21.01 5.81
CA SER A 89 -7.50 -20.42 5.87
C SER A 89 -6.88 -20.11 4.52
N LEU A 90 -7.40 -20.67 3.43
CA LEU A 90 -6.90 -20.43 2.06
C LEU A 90 -7.10 -18.98 1.63
N ASP A 91 -8.06 -18.29 2.23
CA ASP A 91 -8.39 -16.91 1.92
C ASP A 91 -8.21 -16.03 3.17
N PRO A 92 -7.31 -15.03 3.15
CA PRO A 92 -7.02 -14.22 4.33
C PRO A 92 -8.19 -13.35 4.79
N GLU A 93 -9.06 -12.91 3.88
CA GLU A 93 -10.21 -12.05 4.18
C GLU A 93 -11.35 -12.86 4.77
N LEU A 94 -11.66 -14.01 4.16
CA LEU A 94 -12.61 -14.98 4.71
C LEU A 94 -12.15 -15.45 6.08
N PHE A 95 -10.86 -15.74 6.19
CA PHE A 95 -10.27 -16.20 7.43
C PHE A 95 -10.40 -15.16 8.56
N SER A 96 -10.03 -13.90 8.29
CA SER A 96 -10.17 -12.80 9.25
C SER A 96 -11.63 -12.61 9.68
N HIS A 97 -12.54 -12.64 8.70
CA HIS A 97 -13.97 -12.50 8.97
C HIS A 97 -14.52 -13.62 9.87
N PHE A 98 -14.16 -14.87 9.57
CA PHE A 98 -14.56 -16.03 10.36
C PHE A 98 -14.15 -15.88 11.84
N ILE A 99 -12.91 -15.45 12.10
CA ILE A 99 -12.42 -15.26 13.47
C ILE A 99 -13.12 -14.12 14.19
N ALA A 100 -13.39 -13.02 13.50
CA ALA A 100 -14.13 -11.90 14.07
C ALA A 100 -15.54 -12.33 14.49
N GLU A 101 -16.27 -13.01 13.61
CA GLU A 101 -17.64 -13.47 13.85
C GLU A 101 -17.70 -14.56 14.93
N LEU A 102 -16.75 -15.51 14.93
CA LEU A 102 -16.62 -16.52 15.98
C LEU A 102 -16.36 -15.86 17.34
N THR A 103 -15.46 -14.89 17.38
CA THR A 103 -15.16 -14.15 18.62
C THR A 103 -16.39 -13.39 19.11
N ALA A 104 -17.10 -12.70 18.22
CA ALA A 104 -18.30 -11.94 18.55
C ALA A 104 -19.39 -12.86 19.13
N ARG A 105 -19.62 -14.02 18.52
CA ARG A 105 -20.64 -14.97 18.99
C ARG A 105 -20.26 -15.64 20.31
N CYS A 106 -19.01 -16.05 20.48
CA CYS A 106 -18.55 -16.59 21.75
C CYS A 106 -18.71 -15.55 22.88
N LYS A 107 -18.35 -14.29 22.62
CA LYS A 107 -18.56 -13.20 23.57
C LYS A 107 -20.04 -12.96 23.86
N ALA A 108 -20.90 -12.95 22.84
CA ALA A 108 -22.33 -12.73 23.03
C ALA A 108 -22.99 -13.84 23.85
N LYS A 109 -22.54 -15.09 23.69
CA LYS A 109 -23.15 -16.25 24.35
C LYS A 109 -22.58 -16.55 25.74
N TYR A 110 -21.29 -16.27 25.96
CA TYR A 110 -20.57 -16.70 27.17
C TYR A 110 -19.79 -15.56 27.86
N ASN A 111 -19.93 -14.31 27.42
CA ASN A 111 -19.17 -13.13 27.89
C ASN A 111 -17.63 -13.27 27.79
N HIS A 112 -17.14 -14.33 27.14
CA HIS A 112 -15.73 -14.68 27.07
C HIS A 112 -15.35 -15.15 25.66
N GLY A 113 -14.05 -15.22 25.38
CA GLY A 113 -13.54 -15.63 24.07
C GLY A 113 -13.65 -17.14 23.81
N PRO A 114 -13.39 -17.60 22.58
CA PRO A 114 -13.45 -19.03 22.22
C PRO A 114 -12.54 -19.94 23.07
N THR A 115 -11.55 -19.38 23.77
CA THR A 115 -10.61 -20.11 24.63
C THR A 115 -11.18 -20.59 25.97
N THR A 116 -12.34 -20.06 26.39
CA THR A 116 -12.95 -20.36 27.70
C THR A 116 -14.32 -21.01 27.57
N VAL A 117 -14.72 -21.36 26.35
CA VAL A 117 -16.01 -22.00 26.05
C VAL A 117 -15.80 -23.51 26.08
N THR A 118 -16.80 -24.26 26.59
CA THR A 118 -16.74 -25.73 26.57
C THR A 118 -16.56 -26.24 25.14
N PRO A 119 -15.93 -27.41 24.93
CA PRO A 119 -15.69 -27.94 23.59
C PRO A 119 -16.98 -27.98 22.77
N LYS A 120 -18.01 -28.66 23.29
CA LYS A 120 -19.33 -28.81 22.66
C LYS A 120 -19.94 -27.48 22.22
N ASP A 121 -19.77 -26.45 23.01
CA ASP A 121 -20.32 -25.13 22.74
C ASP A 121 -19.49 -24.31 21.75
N LEU A 122 -18.16 -24.44 21.79
CA LEU A 122 -17.27 -23.84 20.81
C LEU A 122 -17.57 -24.40 19.42
N TYR A 123 -17.76 -25.72 19.31
CA TYR A 123 -18.12 -26.37 18.04
C TYR A 123 -19.47 -25.93 17.52
N ARG A 124 -20.51 -25.94 18.36
CA ARG A 124 -21.82 -25.44 17.97
C ARG A 124 -21.76 -24.00 17.49
N THR A 125 -20.96 -23.16 18.15
CA THR A 125 -20.78 -21.77 17.76
C THR A 125 -20.01 -21.65 16.45
N ALA A 126 -18.91 -22.40 16.27
CA ALA A 126 -18.14 -22.41 15.03
C ALA A 126 -18.97 -22.91 13.83
N ILE A 127 -19.71 -24.01 13.97
CA ILE A 127 -20.63 -24.50 12.95
C ILE A 127 -21.69 -23.44 12.60
N PHE A 128 -22.22 -22.73 13.61
CA PHE A 128 -23.18 -21.67 13.37
C PHE A 128 -22.58 -20.46 12.63
N VAL A 129 -21.37 -20.04 12.98
CA VAL A 129 -20.63 -18.99 12.24
C VAL A 129 -20.46 -19.42 10.79
N LEU A 130 -20.10 -20.69 10.61
CA LEU A 130 -19.91 -21.37 9.35
C LEU A 130 -21.27 -21.82 8.78
N HIS A 131 -22.33 -21.03 8.84
CA HIS A 131 -23.57 -21.38 8.15
C HIS A 131 -23.57 -20.77 6.73
N PRO A 132 -23.99 -21.51 5.68
CA PRO A 132 -23.95 -21.02 4.31
C PRO A 132 -24.81 -19.76 4.14
N ASP A 133 -25.93 -19.64 4.86
CA ASP A 133 -26.78 -18.45 4.80
C ASP A 133 -26.09 -17.19 5.32
N LYS A 134 -25.22 -17.32 6.33
CA LYS A 134 -24.46 -16.17 6.85
C LYS A 134 -23.43 -15.68 5.85
N LEU A 135 -22.80 -16.60 5.11
CA LEU A 135 -21.87 -16.25 4.03
C LEU A 135 -22.59 -15.68 2.81
N ARG A 136 -23.76 -16.20 2.45
CA ARG A 136 -24.57 -15.69 1.32
C ARG A 136 -25.01 -14.24 1.53
N VAL A 137 -25.29 -13.83 2.77
CA VAL A 137 -25.58 -12.42 3.11
C VAL A 137 -24.38 -11.50 2.82
N LEU A 138 -23.17 -12.05 2.75
CA LEU A 138 -21.94 -11.32 2.46
C LEU A 138 -21.61 -11.28 0.97
N LYS A 139 -22.56 -11.62 0.09
CA LYS A 139 -22.39 -11.52 -1.37
C LYS A 139 -21.89 -10.13 -1.80
N ASN A 140 -22.37 -9.06 -1.16
CA ASN A 140 -21.93 -7.69 -1.44
C ASN A 140 -20.46 -7.44 -1.04
N LYS A 141 -19.93 -8.20 -0.08
CA LYS A 141 -18.55 -8.05 0.42
C LYS A 141 -17.54 -8.83 -0.40
N PHE A 142 -17.90 -10.04 -0.84
CA PHE A 142 -16.99 -10.92 -1.58
C PHE A 142 -17.25 -10.94 -3.09
N GLY A 143 -18.35 -10.34 -3.56
CA GLY A 143 -18.67 -10.20 -4.98
C GLY A 143 -18.61 -11.54 -5.72
N GLU A 144 -17.86 -11.56 -6.82
CA GLU A 144 -17.64 -12.73 -7.67
C GLU A 144 -16.83 -13.85 -7.00
N ARG A 145 -16.06 -13.55 -5.93
CA ARG A 145 -15.30 -14.55 -5.17
C ARG A 145 -16.17 -15.38 -4.23
N ILE A 146 -17.47 -15.07 -4.12
CA ILE A 146 -18.37 -15.76 -3.19
C ILE A 146 -18.39 -17.28 -3.43
N ASP A 147 -18.32 -17.74 -4.67
CA ASP A 147 -18.37 -19.18 -4.98
C ASP A 147 -17.12 -19.92 -4.50
N GLN A 148 -15.94 -19.30 -4.65
CA GLN A 148 -14.68 -19.83 -4.11
C GLN A 148 -14.71 -19.86 -2.58
N VAL A 149 -15.21 -18.78 -1.97
CA VAL A 149 -15.43 -18.69 -0.52
C VAL A 149 -16.37 -19.81 -0.03
N MET A 150 -17.43 -20.11 -0.78
CA MET A 150 -18.40 -21.16 -0.44
C MET A 150 -17.82 -22.57 -0.60
N ASP A 151 -16.94 -22.83 -1.56
CA ASP A 151 -16.21 -24.10 -1.67
C ASP A 151 -15.24 -24.30 -0.48
N HIS A 152 -14.42 -23.28 -0.20
CA HIS A 152 -13.51 -23.25 0.94
C HIS A 152 -14.25 -23.48 2.26
N TRP A 153 -15.37 -22.80 2.44
CA TRP A 153 -16.25 -23.00 3.57
C TRP A 153 -16.78 -24.44 3.68
N SER A 154 -17.27 -25.02 2.58
CA SER A 154 -17.88 -26.37 2.58
C SER A 154 -16.89 -27.44 3.04
N LYS A 155 -15.60 -27.27 2.77
CA LYS A 155 -14.52 -28.16 3.26
C LYS A 155 -14.37 -28.04 4.78
N THR A 156 -14.34 -26.83 5.31
CA THR A 156 -14.22 -26.57 6.75
C THR A 156 -15.48 -27.02 7.52
N ALA A 157 -16.68 -26.75 7.00
CA ALA A 157 -17.94 -27.18 7.63
C ALA A 157 -18.04 -28.71 7.75
N ARG A 158 -17.64 -29.46 6.71
CA ARG A 158 -17.58 -30.93 6.77
C ARG A 158 -16.65 -31.44 7.84
N ALA A 159 -15.45 -30.86 7.96
CA ALA A 159 -14.48 -31.24 8.97
C ALA A 159 -15.01 -30.97 10.40
N PHE A 160 -15.68 -29.84 10.61
CA PHE A 160 -16.33 -29.54 11.90
C PHE A 160 -17.50 -30.46 12.24
N ASN A 161 -18.31 -30.85 11.26
CA ASN A 161 -19.40 -31.79 11.48
C ASN A 161 -18.87 -33.18 11.86
N ALA A 162 -17.92 -33.71 11.09
CA ALA A 162 -17.30 -35.01 11.37
C ALA A 162 -16.68 -35.06 12.77
N PHE A 163 -15.97 -33.99 13.13
CA PHE A 163 -15.43 -33.80 14.47
C PHE A 163 -16.56 -33.77 15.54
N GLY A 164 -17.59 -32.96 15.31
CA GLY A 164 -18.68 -32.76 16.27
C GLY A 164 -19.51 -34.02 16.51
N ASP A 165 -19.66 -34.86 15.49
CA ASP A 165 -20.32 -36.16 15.60
C ASP A 165 -19.46 -37.15 16.39
N GLY A 166 -18.12 -37.08 16.25
CA GLY A 166 -17.18 -37.81 17.12
C GLY A 166 -17.30 -37.49 18.61
N LEU A 167 -17.65 -36.24 18.97
CA LEU A 167 -17.93 -35.89 20.38
C LEU A 167 -19.31 -36.36 20.88
N LYS A 168 -20.23 -36.69 19.98
CA LYS A 168 -21.58 -37.16 20.33
C LYS A 168 -21.66 -38.69 20.38
N THR A 169 -20.61 -39.42 20.00
CA THR A 169 -20.64 -40.88 20.02
C THR A 169 -20.87 -41.36 21.45
N ASP A 170 -21.88 -42.21 21.60
CA ASP A 170 -22.26 -42.77 22.89
C ASP A 170 -21.19 -43.74 23.40
N THR A 171 -20.63 -43.39 24.55
CA THR A 171 -19.58 -44.16 25.24
C THR A 171 -20.12 -45.05 26.34
N ASP A 172 -21.42 -44.98 26.63
CA ASP A 172 -22.00 -45.71 27.73
C ASP A 172 -22.34 -47.12 27.25
N MET A 173 -22.05 -48.11 28.11
CA MET A 173 -22.56 -49.46 27.94
C MET A 173 -24.06 -49.46 28.21
N LYS A 174 -24.77 -50.40 27.60
CA LYS A 174 -26.15 -50.70 27.99
C LYS A 174 -26.26 -51.01 29.49
N PRO A 175 -27.46 -50.79 30.08
CA PRO A 175 -27.75 -51.15 31.46
C PRO A 175 -27.39 -52.61 31.78
N GLN A 176 -26.99 -52.87 33.03
CA GLN A 176 -26.45 -54.17 33.44
C GLN A 176 -27.47 -55.31 33.28
N ASP A 177 -28.74 -55.05 33.53
CA ASP A 177 -29.88 -55.95 33.29
C ASP A 177 -30.01 -56.35 31.81
N GLU A 178 -29.86 -55.40 30.89
CA GLU A 178 -29.86 -55.70 29.44
C GLU A 178 -28.60 -56.48 29.01
N LEU A 179 -27.46 -56.27 29.68
CA LEU A 179 -26.21 -56.97 29.38
C LEU A 179 -26.23 -58.43 29.84
N GLU A 180 -26.91 -58.73 30.96
CA GLU A 180 -27.04 -60.07 31.54
C GLU A 180 -27.98 -60.97 30.75
N GLU A 181 -28.99 -60.39 30.09
CA GLU A 181 -29.93 -61.10 29.20
C GLU A 181 -29.37 -61.27 27.77
N MET A 182 -28.25 -60.62 27.45
CA MET A 182 -27.69 -60.56 26.10
C MET A 182 -26.85 -61.82 25.77
N PRO A 183 -27.00 -62.41 24.58
CA PRO A 183 -26.10 -63.48 24.12
C PRO A 183 -24.64 -63.02 24.07
N ASP A 184 -23.68 -63.90 24.37
CA ASP A 184 -22.24 -63.60 24.40
C ASP A 184 -21.70 -62.87 23.16
N VAL A 185 -22.24 -63.18 21.98
CA VAL A 185 -21.88 -62.55 20.70
C VAL A 185 -22.33 -61.09 20.65
N GLU A 186 -23.56 -60.81 21.09
CA GLU A 186 -24.10 -59.45 21.15
C GLU A 186 -23.40 -58.63 22.23
N TYR A 187 -23.12 -59.22 23.40
CA TYR A 187 -22.34 -58.59 24.46
C TYR A 187 -20.93 -58.20 23.98
N SER A 188 -20.28 -59.10 23.22
CA SER A 188 -18.99 -58.83 22.61
C SER A 188 -19.04 -57.71 21.56
N ASN A 189 -20.11 -57.63 20.77
CA ASN A 189 -20.33 -56.55 19.82
C ASN A 189 -20.57 -55.21 20.52
N GLU A 190 -21.33 -55.21 21.63
CA GLU A 190 -21.60 -54.02 22.43
C GLU A 190 -20.31 -53.47 23.07
N ARG A 191 -19.47 -54.35 23.64
CA ARG A 191 -18.14 -53.93 24.13
C ARG A 191 -17.26 -53.36 23.02
N ARG A 192 -17.30 -53.92 21.81
CA ARG A 192 -16.56 -53.37 20.66
C ARG A 192 -17.11 -52.02 20.22
N ARG A 193 -18.44 -51.84 20.21
CA ARG A 193 -19.10 -50.57 19.91
C ARG A 193 -18.65 -49.48 20.88
N VAL A 194 -18.71 -49.75 22.18
CA VAL A 194 -18.29 -48.80 23.23
C VAL A 194 -16.79 -48.53 23.15
N ALA A 195 -15.94 -49.56 22.97
CA ALA A 195 -14.50 -49.36 22.81
C ALA A 195 -14.18 -48.47 21.60
N LEU A 196 -14.88 -48.67 20.47
CA LEU A 196 -14.73 -47.82 19.28
C LEU A 196 -15.23 -46.39 19.54
N ALA A 197 -16.36 -46.22 20.22
CA ALA A 197 -16.91 -44.91 20.57
C ALA A 197 -15.96 -44.15 21.52
N CYS A 198 -15.42 -44.81 22.55
CA CYS A 198 -14.40 -44.25 23.44
C CYS A 198 -13.17 -43.79 22.66
N LYS A 199 -12.69 -44.60 21.71
CA LYS A 199 -11.54 -44.24 20.87
C LYS A 199 -11.85 -43.02 19.98
N THR A 200 -13.01 -43.00 19.35
CA THR A 200 -13.46 -41.87 18.51
C THR A 200 -13.60 -40.59 19.32
N LYS A 201 -14.19 -40.66 20.51
CA LYS A 201 -14.33 -39.52 21.42
C LYS A 201 -12.98 -39.00 21.91
N ALA A 202 -12.07 -39.88 22.31
CA ALA A 202 -10.73 -39.49 22.75
C ALA A 202 -9.92 -38.81 21.62
N GLN A 203 -10.05 -39.31 20.39
CA GLN A 203 -9.45 -38.67 19.22
C GLN A 203 -10.03 -37.27 18.99
N ALA A 204 -11.36 -37.12 19.06
CA ALA A 204 -12.02 -35.82 18.96
C ALA A 204 -11.58 -34.86 20.09
N GLU A 205 -11.42 -35.33 21.33
CA GLU A 205 -10.91 -34.49 22.42
C GLU A 205 -9.46 -34.01 22.16
N THR A 206 -8.60 -34.87 21.60
CA THR A 206 -7.23 -34.49 21.20
C THR A 206 -7.24 -33.45 20.07
N ASP A 207 -8.06 -33.67 19.04
CA ASP A 207 -8.22 -32.75 17.93
C ASP A 207 -8.81 -31.40 18.39
N HIS A 208 -9.57 -31.38 19.50
CA HIS A 208 -10.05 -30.16 20.15
C HIS A 208 -8.94 -29.32 20.76
N GLU A 209 -8.08 -29.92 21.57
CA GLU A 209 -6.97 -29.20 22.21
C GLU A 209 -6.05 -28.57 21.16
N MET A 210 -5.80 -29.32 20.09
CA MET A 210 -5.09 -28.83 18.90
C MET A 210 -5.83 -27.65 18.27
N LEU A 211 -7.15 -27.74 18.07
CA LEU A 211 -7.96 -26.68 17.49
C LEU A 211 -7.93 -25.39 18.33
N VAL A 212 -8.07 -25.48 19.66
CA VAL A 212 -8.02 -24.32 20.57
C VAL A 212 -6.64 -23.65 20.51
N THR A 213 -5.58 -24.45 20.54
CA THR A 213 -4.20 -23.97 20.44
C THR A 213 -3.95 -23.29 19.10
N ASN A 214 -4.42 -23.89 18.02
CA ASN A 214 -4.28 -23.34 16.67
C ASN A 214 -5.09 -22.06 16.51
N PHE A 215 -6.33 -21.97 17.00
CA PHE A 215 -7.07 -20.71 17.04
C PHE A 215 -6.33 -19.60 17.78
N ARG A 216 -5.66 -19.94 18.89
CA ARG A 216 -4.84 -18.97 19.65
C ARG A 216 -3.66 -18.47 18.84
N ASN A 217 -2.87 -19.37 18.25
CA ASN A 217 -1.72 -19.00 17.44
C ASN A 217 -2.14 -18.23 16.19
N TYR A 218 -3.25 -18.64 15.60
CA TYR A 218 -3.72 -18.11 14.34
C TYR A 218 -4.41 -16.75 14.47
N ARG A 219 -5.05 -16.48 15.61
CA ARG A 219 -5.45 -15.12 15.97
C ARG A 219 -4.24 -14.17 16.02
N LYS A 220 -3.09 -14.62 16.53
CA LYS A 220 -1.88 -13.80 16.58
C LYS A 220 -1.35 -13.53 15.18
N THR A 221 -1.26 -14.56 14.33
CA THR A 221 -0.74 -14.40 12.96
C THR A 221 -1.68 -13.58 12.07
N SER A 222 -2.99 -13.80 12.13
CA SER A 222 -3.97 -13.00 11.37
C SER A 222 -3.98 -11.54 11.82
N ALA A 223 -3.93 -11.27 13.12
CA ALA A 223 -3.82 -9.89 13.62
C ALA A 223 -2.50 -9.22 13.23
N TRP A 224 -1.40 -9.98 13.22
CA TRP A 224 -0.12 -9.47 12.73
C TRP A 224 -0.18 -9.16 11.23
N PHE A 225 -0.70 -10.07 10.42
CA PHE A 225 -0.86 -9.91 8.97
C PHE A 225 -1.73 -8.70 8.62
N GLN A 226 -2.88 -8.56 9.28
CA GLN A 226 -3.76 -7.39 9.09
C GLN A 226 -3.03 -6.09 9.44
N ARG A 227 -2.34 -6.02 10.58
CA ARG A 227 -1.55 -4.83 10.94
C ARG A 227 -0.41 -4.54 9.97
N ALA A 228 0.23 -5.57 9.42
CA ALA A 228 1.27 -5.41 8.43
C ALA A 228 0.69 -4.82 7.14
N ASN A 229 -0.43 -5.36 6.66
CA ASN A 229 -1.14 -4.81 5.50
C ASN A 229 -1.65 -3.39 5.73
N ASP A 230 -2.22 -3.10 6.90
CA ASP A 230 -2.69 -1.75 7.26
C ASP A 230 -1.52 -0.76 7.27
N ARG A 231 -0.37 -1.17 7.81
CA ARG A 231 0.85 -0.36 7.83
C ARG A 231 1.36 -0.11 6.41
N HIS A 232 1.45 -1.16 5.60
CA HIS A 232 1.84 -1.05 4.20
C HIS A 232 0.88 -0.10 3.48
N LEU A 233 -0.43 -0.27 3.60
CA LEU A 233 -1.40 0.63 2.99
C LEU A 233 -1.22 2.10 3.44
N ALA A 234 -0.98 2.34 4.73
CA ALA A 234 -0.71 3.68 5.25
C ALA A 234 0.59 4.26 4.67
N GLU A 235 1.68 3.48 4.61
CA GLU A 235 2.94 3.88 3.99
C GLU A 235 2.78 4.19 2.49
N PHE A 236 1.89 3.48 1.79
CA PHE A 236 1.59 3.76 0.38
C PHE A 236 0.86 5.09 0.24
N GLN A 237 -0.17 5.30 1.06
CA GLN A 237 -0.97 6.53 1.06
C GLN A 237 -0.10 7.74 1.39
N ASP A 238 0.79 7.64 2.37
CA ASP A 238 1.75 8.68 2.72
C ASP A 238 2.71 9.01 1.57
N ARG A 239 3.21 7.97 0.84
CA ARG A 239 4.02 8.18 -0.36
C ARG A 239 3.26 8.89 -1.48
N VAL A 240 1.99 8.52 -1.70
CA VAL A 240 1.13 9.17 -2.69
C VAL A 240 0.88 10.63 -2.30
N GLU A 241 0.52 10.90 -1.05
CA GLU A 241 0.28 12.25 -0.54
C GLU A 241 1.53 13.12 -0.66
N LYS A 242 2.70 12.59 -0.26
CA LYS A 242 3.97 13.30 -0.39
C LYS A 242 4.34 13.60 -1.84
N ALA A 243 4.20 12.63 -2.75
CA ALA A 243 4.47 12.83 -4.17
C ALA A 243 3.49 13.85 -4.78
N GLN A 244 2.24 13.84 -4.34
CA GLN A 244 1.24 14.81 -4.74
C GLN A 244 1.59 16.22 -4.23
N ASP A 245 2.05 16.36 -2.99
CA ASP A 245 2.46 17.63 -2.40
C ASP A 245 3.71 18.21 -3.07
N GLU A 246 4.69 17.38 -3.38
CA GLU A 246 5.88 17.78 -4.15
C GLU A 246 5.48 18.31 -5.53
N ARG A 247 4.61 17.58 -6.24
CA ARG A 247 4.04 18.04 -7.53
C ARG A 247 3.29 19.36 -7.38
N ASN A 248 2.42 19.48 -6.38
CA ASN A 248 1.65 20.70 -6.11
C ASN A 248 2.57 21.89 -5.79
N GLY A 249 3.68 21.65 -5.09
CA GLY A 249 4.71 22.64 -4.81
C GLY A 249 5.44 23.11 -6.06
N GLU A 250 5.77 22.21 -6.98
CA GLU A 250 6.36 22.56 -8.28
C GLU A 250 5.39 23.34 -9.16
N VAL A 251 4.14 22.88 -9.27
CA VAL A 251 3.06 23.59 -9.96
C VAL A 251 2.91 25.00 -9.41
N SER A 252 2.92 25.17 -8.09
CA SER A 252 2.83 26.48 -7.44
C SER A 252 4.03 27.39 -7.78
N LYS A 253 5.25 26.86 -7.82
CA LYS A 253 6.46 27.62 -8.22
C LYS A 253 6.37 28.07 -9.68
N LEU A 254 5.96 27.18 -10.58
CA LEU A 254 5.80 27.49 -12.00
C LEU A 254 4.70 28.54 -12.21
N ASN A 255 3.55 28.38 -11.56
CA ASN A 255 2.48 29.38 -11.58
C ASN A 255 2.93 30.74 -11.03
N ALA A 256 3.76 30.79 -9.98
CA ALA A 256 4.31 32.04 -9.48
C ALA A 256 5.27 32.71 -10.48
N ILE A 257 6.09 31.93 -11.19
CA ILE A 257 6.96 32.44 -12.26
C ILE A 257 6.12 33.00 -13.41
N ILE A 258 5.13 32.25 -13.87
CA ILE A 258 4.20 32.65 -14.92
C ILE A 258 3.48 33.94 -14.52
N ALA A 259 2.85 33.95 -13.34
CA ALA A 259 2.15 35.12 -12.81
C ALA A 259 3.06 36.33 -12.68
N LYS A 260 4.35 36.17 -12.28
CA LYS A 260 5.31 37.27 -12.20
C LYS A 260 5.57 37.94 -13.55
N PHE A 261 5.66 37.14 -14.62
CA PHE A 261 5.90 37.67 -15.96
C PHE A 261 4.61 38.19 -16.61
N GLU A 262 3.46 37.61 -16.26
CA GLU A 262 2.15 37.97 -16.82
C GLU A 262 1.37 39.00 -15.99
N ARG A 263 1.96 39.60 -14.95
CA ARG A 263 1.28 40.60 -14.08
C ARG A 263 0.62 41.75 -14.85
N LEU A 264 1.12 42.04 -16.04
CA LEU A 264 0.69 43.17 -16.87
C LEU A 264 -0.23 42.74 -18.02
N GLY A 265 -0.48 41.42 -18.17
CA GLY A 265 -1.27 40.85 -19.25
C GLY A 265 -0.73 39.50 -19.71
N GLN A 266 -1.63 38.58 -20.04
CA GLN A 266 -1.27 37.32 -20.69
C GLN A 266 -0.71 37.62 -22.08
N CYS A 267 0.43 37.00 -22.42
CA CYS A 267 1.08 37.17 -23.72
C CYS A 267 1.36 35.79 -24.32
N ALA A 268 0.93 35.55 -25.55
CA ALA A 268 1.22 34.31 -26.27
C ALA A 268 2.55 34.42 -27.05
N THR A 269 2.91 35.63 -27.50
CA THR A 269 4.09 35.86 -28.34
C THR A 269 5.11 36.81 -27.70
N PHE A 270 6.36 36.75 -28.17
CA PHE A 270 7.41 37.67 -27.73
C PHE A 270 7.07 39.14 -28.02
N GLN A 271 6.40 39.43 -29.14
CA GLN A 271 6.03 40.80 -29.50
C GLN A 271 4.99 41.36 -28.55
N GLU A 272 3.94 40.60 -28.23
CA GLU A 272 2.97 40.96 -27.20
C GLU A 272 3.65 41.21 -25.86
N TYR A 273 4.53 40.31 -25.43
CA TYR A 273 5.27 40.47 -24.17
C TYR A 273 6.13 41.73 -24.16
N LYS A 274 6.84 42.00 -25.27
CA LYS A 274 7.70 43.18 -25.43
C LYS A 274 6.87 44.47 -25.37
N GLU A 275 5.75 44.53 -26.07
CA GLU A 275 4.85 45.69 -26.06
C GLU A 275 4.30 45.96 -24.67
N THR A 276 3.83 44.92 -23.98
CA THR A 276 3.26 45.02 -22.63
C THR A 276 4.33 45.47 -21.62
N TYR A 277 5.55 44.95 -21.74
CA TYR A 277 6.69 45.38 -20.93
C TYR A 277 7.06 46.84 -21.15
N LEU A 278 7.14 47.29 -22.40
CA LEU A 278 7.48 48.68 -22.73
C LEU A 278 6.38 49.66 -22.29
N LYS A 279 5.11 49.29 -22.47
CA LYS A 279 3.95 50.06 -21.99
C LYS A 279 4.00 50.27 -20.48
N SER A 280 4.28 49.24 -19.69
CA SER A 280 4.36 49.38 -18.23
C SER A 280 5.50 50.30 -17.76
N LYS A 281 6.64 50.29 -18.47
CA LYS A 281 7.78 51.19 -18.19
C LYS A 281 7.44 52.66 -18.47
N GLN A 282 6.64 52.95 -19.50
CA GLN A 282 6.20 54.32 -19.82
C GLN A 282 5.19 54.88 -18.82
N VAL A 283 4.31 54.03 -18.27
CA VAL A 283 3.36 54.43 -17.22
C VAL A 283 4.07 54.75 -15.91
N THR A 284 5.13 54.01 -15.54
CA THR A 284 5.92 54.32 -14.34
C THR A 284 6.71 55.63 -14.43
N SER A 285 7.05 56.11 -15.64
CA SER A 285 7.77 57.39 -15.80
C SER A 285 6.86 58.63 -15.77
N THR A 286 5.55 58.46 -15.84
CA THR A 286 4.56 59.55 -15.85
C THR A 286 3.88 59.77 -14.50
N THR A 287 4.14 58.91 -13.50
CA THR A 287 3.49 58.97 -12.18
C THR A 287 4.38 59.60 -11.09
N ASP A 288 5.67 59.87 -11.39
CA ASP A 288 6.63 60.55 -10.49
C ASP A 288 6.88 62.03 -10.90
N GLN A 289 5.89 62.72 -11.47
CA GLN A 289 5.92 64.17 -11.71
C GLN A 289 4.82 64.90 -10.96
#